data_AF-A0A0G3GF05-F1
#
_entry.id   AF-A0A0G3GF05-F1
#
_cell.length_a   1.000
_cell.length_b   1.000
_cell.length_c   1.000
_cell.angle_alpha   90.00
_cell.angle_beta   90.00
_cell.angle_gamma   90.00
#
_symmetry.space_group_name_H-M   'P 1'
#
loop_
_entity.id
_entity.type
_entity.pdbx_description
1 polymer ?
#
loop_
_entity_poly.entity_id
_entity_poly.type
_entity_poly.pdbx_seq_one_letter_code
_entity_poly.pdbx_strand_id
1 'polypeptide(L)'
;MERKISEVEATKLGFDEIDEAFSKTLKKQLLDLYATTSKKIIKDRLHELSPLIEIHRNYKYQAIQREEETEANVFFLMQCIFSSVHSAFLMIKLHKDEQNLDSWCSLIDAIEYIDIATRVAQKLTVNACTHNKQEIAENHAIFIIKKRLDLFSHGLFRPDMIFTSPGIIESIGDCSICGLPFQKCDHSEGDIEMGRFCQRINRKIIDADHSAIVENPKDRRCIFTSSFNLDKVSIDFFSREPTPQSKANNTYEAIIQHLEGINLR
;
A
#
# COMPACT_ATOMS: atom_id res chain seq x y z
N MET A 1 -34.22 38.81 -18.45
CA MET A 1 -34.13 38.04 -17.18
C MET A 1 -32.96 37.06 -17.35
N GLU A 2 -31.75 37.61 -17.29
CA GLU A 2 -30.50 36.87 -17.50
C GLU A 2 -29.82 36.78 -16.12
N ARG A 3 -29.83 35.59 -15.52
CA ARG A 3 -29.06 35.34 -14.31
C ARG A 3 -27.68 34.86 -14.72
N LYS A 4 -26.69 35.71 -14.47
CA LYS A 4 -25.26 35.44 -14.46
C LYS A 4 -24.98 34.10 -13.79
N ILE A 5 -24.41 33.17 -14.55
CA ILE A 5 -23.61 32.08 -14.03
C ILE A 5 -22.30 32.75 -13.59
N SER A 6 -22.13 32.90 -12.28
CA SER A 6 -20.88 33.39 -11.70
C SER A 6 -19.82 32.30 -11.88
N GLU A 7 -18.81 32.63 -12.67
CA GLU A 7 -17.52 31.96 -12.72
C GLU A 7 -16.96 31.87 -11.29
N VAL A 8 -16.79 30.65 -10.79
CA VAL A 8 -15.88 30.41 -9.66
C VAL A 8 -14.49 30.45 -10.29
N GLU A 9 -13.78 31.57 -10.12
CA GLU A 9 -12.37 31.67 -10.48
C GLU A 9 -11.60 30.55 -9.76
N ALA A 10 -11.21 29.52 -10.50
CA ALA A 10 -10.31 28.50 -10.00
C ALA A 10 -8.97 29.18 -9.69
N THR A 11 -8.71 29.41 -8.41
CA THR A 11 -7.45 29.96 -7.93
C THR A 11 -6.33 29.03 -8.42
N LYS A 12 -5.53 29.50 -9.38
CA LYS A 12 -4.38 28.74 -9.90
C LYS A 12 -3.30 28.75 -8.84
N LEU A 13 -3.16 27.63 -8.13
CA LEU A 13 -2.05 27.45 -7.19
C LEU A 13 -0.77 27.11 -7.95
N GLY A 14 0.33 27.72 -7.53
CA GLY A 14 1.68 27.38 -8.00
C GLY A 14 2.15 26.04 -7.42
N PHE A 15 3.17 25.43 -8.05
CA PHE A 15 3.77 24.19 -7.55
C PHE A 15 4.30 24.33 -6.11
N ASP A 16 5.03 25.41 -5.83
CA ASP A 16 5.61 25.66 -4.50
C ASP A 16 4.54 25.81 -3.41
N GLU A 17 3.42 26.45 -3.73
CA GLU A 17 2.28 26.59 -2.81
C GLU A 17 1.64 25.22 -2.50
N ILE A 18 1.58 24.33 -3.50
CA ILE A 18 1.09 22.96 -3.33
C ILE A 18 2.05 22.16 -2.46
N ASP A 19 3.36 22.25 -2.69
CA ASP A 19 4.39 21.54 -1.90
C ASP A 19 4.41 21.99 -0.43
N GLU A 20 4.29 23.30 -0.18
CA GLU A 20 4.19 23.83 1.18
C GLU A 20 2.91 23.34 1.88
N ALA A 21 1.77 23.41 1.19
CA ALA A 21 0.50 22.91 1.70
C ALA A 21 0.54 21.40 1.98
N PHE A 22 1.18 20.63 1.09
CA PHE A 22 1.44 19.20 1.28
C PHE A 22 2.24 18.96 2.56
N SER A 23 3.40 19.60 2.70
CA SER A 23 4.31 19.43 3.83
C SER A 23 3.65 19.78 5.17
N LYS A 24 2.91 20.89 5.22
CA LYS A 24 2.16 21.31 6.41
C LYS A 24 1.07 20.31 6.78
N THR A 25 0.33 19.84 5.78
CA THR A 25 -0.73 18.86 5.96
C THR A 25 -0.16 17.54 6.46
N LEU A 26 0.89 17.03 5.83
CA LEU A 26 1.53 15.78 6.21
C LEU A 26 2.01 15.81 7.67
N LYS A 27 2.69 16.89 8.08
CA LYS A 27 3.11 17.08 9.47
C LYS A 27 1.92 17.00 10.44
N LYS A 28 0.80 17.67 10.13
CA LYS A 28 -0.45 17.58 10.93
C LYS A 28 -0.95 16.13 11.04
N GLN A 29 -1.01 15.39 9.92
CA GLN A 29 -1.47 14.00 9.92
C GLN A 29 -0.56 13.10 10.76
N LEU A 30 0.76 13.28 10.65
CA LEU A 30 1.73 12.49 11.39
C LEU A 30 1.69 12.75 12.90
N LEU A 31 1.20 13.90 13.38
CA LEU A 31 1.01 14.12 14.82
C LEU A 31 -0.07 13.24 15.44
N ASP A 32 -0.98 12.68 14.63
CA ASP A 32 -2.08 11.84 15.12
C ASP A 32 -1.95 10.36 14.76
N LEU A 33 -0.90 9.98 14.02
CA LEU A 33 -0.71 8.60 13.55
C LEU A 33 -0.09 7.71 14.64
N TYR A 34 -0.90 7.37 15.65
CA TYR A 34 -0.54 6.48 16.76
C TYR A 34 -1.67 5.48 17.03
N ALA A 35 -1.32 4.28 17.47
CA ALA A 35 -2.30 3.24 17.82
C ALA A 35 -3.24 3.68 18.96
N THR A 36 -2.81 4.58 19.83
CA THR A 36 -3.59 5.11 20.95
C THR A 36 -4.54 6.24 20.56
N THR A 37 -4.44 6.79 19.33
CA THR A 37 -5.30 7.88 18.87
C THR A 37 -6.77 7.50 18.92
N SER A 38 -7.63 8.45 19.29
CA SER A 38 -9.07 8.20 19.42
C SER A 38 -9.73 7.88 18.07
N LYS A 39 -10.78 7.04 18.09
CA LYS A 39 -11.56 6.69 16.88
C LYS A 39 -12.10 7.93 16.17
N LYS A 40 -12.47 8.98 16.91
CA LYS A 40 -12.96 10.25 16.37
C LYS A 40 -11.89 10.94 15.52
N ILE A 41 -10.69 11.15 16.08
CA ILE A 41 -9.59 11.81 15.36
C ILE A 41 -9.19 10.98 14.13
N ILE A 42 -9.11 9.66 14.24
CA ILE A 42 -8.80 8.79 13.10
C ILE A 42 -9.83 8.96 11.97
N LYS A 43 -11.12 8.99 12.31
CA LYS A 43 -12.19 9.20 11.32
C LYS A 43 -12.07 10.56 10.64
N ASP A 44 -11.79 11.62 11.41
CA ASP A 44 -11.59 12.97 10.87
C ASP A 44 -10.37 13.01 9.92
N ARG A 45 -9.26 12.33 10.28
CA ARG A 45 -8.05 12.24 9.44
C ARG A 45 -8.28 11.48 8.14
N LEU A 46 -9.01 10.36 8.18
CA LEU A 46 -9.40 9.62 6.98
C LEU A 46 -10.27 10.46 6.03
N HIS A 47 -11.23 11.20 6.60
CA HIS A 47 -12.09 12.11 5.83
C HIS A 47 -11.31 13.28 5.22
N GLU A 48 -10.31 13.82 5.93
CA GLU A 48 -9.42 14.86 5.40
C GLU A 48 -8.50 14.34 4.28
N LEU A 49 -7.93 13.14 4.44
CA LEU A 49 -6.95 12.57 3.49
C LEU A 49 -7.57 12.11 2.16
N SER A 50 -8.79 11.59 2.20
CA SER A 50 -9.49 11.08 1.00
C SER A 50 -9.54 12.10 -0.16
N PRO A 51 -10.06 13.34 0.04
CA PRO A 51 -10.08 14.34 -1.02
C PRO A 51 -8.68 14.82 -1.42
N LEU A 52 -7.71 14.84 -0.50
CA LEU A 52 -6.34 15.26 -0.81
C LEU A 52 -5.65 14.29 -1.78
N ILE A 53 -5.87 12.99 -1.63
CA ILE A 53 -5.35 11.97 -2.57
C ILE A 53 -5.90 12.23 -3.98
N GLU A 54 -7.20 12.52 -4.09
CA GLU A 54 -7.83 12.85 -5.37
C GLU A 54 -7.32 14.17 -5.97
N ILE A 55 -7.12 15.19 -5.14
CA ILE A 55 -6.55 16.47 -5.57
C ILE A 55 -5.14 16.28 -6.15
N HIS A 56 -4.26 15.53 -5.48
CA HIS A 56 -2.89 15.29 -5.98
C HIS A 56 -2.88 14.39 -7.21
N ARG A 57 -3.83 13.46 -7.32
CA ARG A 57 -4.06 12.71 -8.56
C ARG A 57 -4.42 13.64 -9.72
N ASN A 58 -5.24 14.67 -9.48
CA ASN A 58 -5.59 15.66 -10.50
C ASN A 58 -4.42 16.57 -10.88
N TYR A 59 -3.61 17.04 -9.92
CA TYR A 59 -2.40 17.80 -10.23
C TYR A 59 -1.41 16.98 -11.06
N LYS A 60 -1.26 15.70 -10.71
CA LYS A 60 -0.48 14.75 -11.51
C LYS A 60 -1.00 14.67 -12.94
N TYR A 61 -2.30 14.52 -13.15
CA TYR A 61 -2.86 14.47 -14.50
C TYR A 61 -2.64 15.77 -15.29
N GLN A 62 -2.70 16.93 -14.63
CA GLN A 62 -2.39 18.21 -15.26
C GLN A 62 -0.92 18.27 -15.70
N ALA A 63 0.01 17.82 -14.86
CA ALA A 63 1.43 17.76 -15.21
C ALA A 63 1.68 16.78 -16.38
N ILE A 64 1.02 15.62 -16.38
CA ILE A 64 1.07 14.65 -17.50
C ILE A 64 0.58 15.28 -18.80
N GLN A 65 -0.52 16.04 -18.77
CA GLN A 65 -1.06 16.73 -19.95
C GLN A 65 -0.12 17.81 -20.48
N ARG A 66 0.73 18.38 -19.63
CA ARG A 66 1.78 19.34 -20.01
C ARG A 66 3.08 18.65 -20.42
N GLU A 67 3.15 17.32 -20.37
CA GLU A 67 4.35 16.53 -20.60
C GLU A 67 5.50 16.87 -19.62
N GLU A 68 5.16 17.38 -18.43
CA GLU A 68 6.11 17.75 -17.38
C GLU A 68 6.40 16.56 -16.46
N GLU A 69 7.34 15.71 -16.86
CA GLU A 69 7.64 14.45 -16.15
C GLU A 69 8.03 14.66 -14.69
N THR A 70 8.91 15.63 -14.41
CA THR A 70 9.40 15.90 -13.06
C THR A 70 8.26 16.28 -12.13
N GLU A 71 7.38 17.19 -12.55
CA GLU A 71 6.20 17.58 -11.78
C GLU A 71 5.23 16.40 -11.60
N ALA A 72 4.98 15.63 -12.66
CA ALA A 72 4.12 14.46 -12.60
C ALA A 72 4.65 13.43 -11.59
N ASN A 73 5.97 13.22 -11.56
CA ASN A 73 6.62 12.33 -10.61
C ASN A 73 6.54 12.87 -9.17
N VAL A 74 6.70 14.18 -8.95
CA VAL A 74 6.52 14.78 -7.60
C VAL A 74 5.06 14.66 -7.13
N PHE A 75 4.08 14.95 -7.97
CA PHE A 75 2.67 14.76 -7.58
C PHE A 75 2.35 13.28 -7.34
N PHE A 76 2.97 12.36 -8.07
CA PHE A 76 2.84 10.93 -7.81
C PHE A 76 3.44 10.54 -6.45
N LEU A 77 4.62 11.09 -6.10
CA LEU A 77 5.24 10.92 -4.79
C LEU A 77 4.30 11.36 -3.66
N MET A 78 3.76 12.58 -3.75
CA MET A 78 2.82 13.14 -2.78
C MET A 78 1.55 12.29 -2.65
N GLN A 79 0.99 11.84 -3.79
CA GLN A 79 -0.16 10.94 -3.83
C GLN A 79 0.11 9.63 -3.08
N CYS A 80 1.27 9.00 -3.32
CA CYS A 80 1.66 7.76 -2.63
C CYS A 80 1.84 7.98 -1.13
N ILE A 81 2.43 9.10 -0.71
CA ILE A 81 2.61 9.41 0.72
C ILE A 81 1.27 9.57 1.43
N PHE A 82 0.33 10.35 0.87
CA PHE A 82 -1.00 10.46 1.46
C PHE A 82 -1.77 9.14 1.45
N SER A 83 -1.62 8.33 0.39
CA SER A 83 -2.23 7.00 0.32
C SER A 83 -1.66 6.06 1.39
N SER A 84 -0.36 6.14 1.66
CA SER A 84 0.29 5.38 2.73
C SER A 84 -0.23 5.80 4.11
N VAL A 85 -0.26 7.10 4.41
CA VAL A 85 -0.76 7.63 5.69
C VAL A 85 -2.25 7.33 5.88
N HIS A 86 -3.05 7.46 4.81
CA HIS A 86 -4.47 7.09 4.83
C HIS A 86 -4.64 5.60 5.17
N SER A 87 -3.92 4.72 4.49
CA SER A 87 -3.99 3.27 4.72
C SER A 87 -3.49 2.90 6.14
N ALA A 88 -2.54 3.65 6.68
CA ALA A 88 -2.10 3.49 8.07
C ALA A 88 -3.18 3.90 9.08
N PHE A 89 -3.90 5.00 8.85
CA PHE A 89 -5.06 5.36 9.68
C PHE A 89 -6.20 4.33 9.56
N LEU A 90 -6.44 3.82 8.35
CA LEU A 90 -7.45 2.81 8.09
C LEU A 90 -7.12 1.52 8.83
N MET A 91 -5.86 1.10 8.82
CA MET A 91 -5.36 -0.01 9.64
C MET A 91 -5.68 0.21 11.11
N ILE A 92 -5.33 1.36 11.69
CA ILE A 92 -5.60 1.62 13.12
C ILE A 92 -7.11 1.59 13.41
N LYS A 93 -7.94 2.13 12.51
CA LYS A 93 -9.40 2.06 12.62
C LYS A 93 -9.88 0.61 12.65
N LEU A 94 -9.50 -0.18 11.65
CA LEU A 94 -9.93 -1.57 11.48
C LEU A 94 -9.48 -2.44 12.66
N HIS A 95 -8.24 -2.25 13.13
CA HIS A 95 -7.74 -2.92 14.33
C HIS A 95 -8.59 -2.63 15.56
N LYS A 96 -8.96 -1.36 15.79
CA LYS A 96 -9.83 -0.96 16.91
C LYS A 96 -11.29 -1.41 16.75
N ASP A 97 -11.68 -1.80 15.55
CA ASP A 97 -12.99 -2.37 15.22
C ASP A 97 -12.90 -3.90 15.11
N GLU A 98 -11.80 -4.51 15.58
CA GLU A 98 -11.53 -5.96 15.61
C GLU A 98 -11.56 -6.65 14.22
N GLN A 99 -11.51 -5.86 13.15
CA GLN A 99 -11.36 -6.32 11.76
C GLN A 99 -9.87 -6.55 11.45
N ASN A 100 -9.27 -7.54 12.11
CA ASN A 100 -7.81 -7.70 12.13
C ASN A 100 -7.20 -8.10 10.78
N LEU A 101 -7.88 -8.94 9.99
CA LEU A 101 -7.40 -9.31 8.65
C LEU A 101 -7.38 -8.10 7.71
N ASP A 102 -8.46 -7.33 7.67
CA ASP A 102 -8.53 -6.11 6.85
C ASP A 102 -7.54 -5.06 7.35
N SER A 103 -7.34 -4.98 8.66
CA SER A 103 -6.32 -4.14 9.28
C SER A 103 -4.91 -4.49 8.79
N TRP A 104 -4.57 -5.79 8.76
CA TRP A 104 -3.30 -6.28 8.21
C TRP A 104 -3.16 -5.93 6.73
N CYS A 105 -4.18 -6.19 5.92
CA CYS A 105 -4.17 -5.82 4.50
C CYS A 105 -3.92 -4.32 4.30
N SER A 106 -4.58 -3.48 5.11
CA SER A 106 -4.41 -2.03 5.09
C SER A 106 -3.02 -1.58 5.56
N LEU A 107 -2.34 -2.34 6.44
CA LEU A 107 -0.93 -2.12 6.75
C LEU A 107 -0.05 -2.42 5.54
N ILE A 108 -0.28 -3.54 4.85
CA ILE A 108 0.51 -3.91 3.66
C ILE A 108 0.31 -2.87 2.55
N ASP A 109 -0.92 -2.39 2.32
CA ASP A 109 -1.20 -1.27 1.41
C ASP A 109 -0.36 -0.04 1.77
N ALA A 110 -0.32 0.33 3.07
CA ALA A 110 0.47 1.46 3.53
C ALA A 110 1.98 1.28 3.24
N ILE A 111 2.50 0.07 3.41
CA ILE A 111 3.90 -0.25 3.15
C ILE A 111 4.21 -0.21 1.65
N GLU A 112 3.36 -0.79 0.81
CA GLU A 112 3.55 -0.77 -0.65
C GLU A 112 3.52 0.66 -1.21
N TYR A 113 2.59 1.50 -0.74
CA TYR A 113 2.57 2.91 -1.15
C TYR A 113 3.85 3.66 -0.76
N ILE A 114 4.39 3.44 0.45
CA ILE A 114 5.62 4.12 0.86
C ILE A 114 6.87 3.57 0.16
N ASP A 115 6.85 2.31 -0.24
CA ASP A 115 7.92 1.72 -1.06
C ASP A 115 7.92 2.27 -2.48
N ILE A 116 6.74 2.45 -3.09
CA ILE A 116 6.61 3.16 -4.37
C ILE A 116 7.10 4.60 -4.22
N ALA A 117 6.64 5.34 -3.19
CA ALA A 117 7.12 6.69 -2.90
C ALA A 117 8.65 6.76 -2.76
N THR A 118 9.26 5.77 -2.11
CA THR A 118 10.73 5.68 -1.98
C THR A 118 11.40 5.57 -3.34
N ARG A 119 10.88 4.73 -4.24
CA ARG A 119 11.40 4.58 -5.61
C ARG A 119 11.27 5.88 -6.41
N VAL A 120 10.13 6.58 -6.28
CA VAL A 120 9.93 7.89 -6.93
C VAL A 120 10.95 8.90 -6.43
N ALA A 121 11.13 9.00 -5.12
CA ALA A 121 12.11 9.90 -4.52
C ALA A 121 13.54 9.56 -4.98
N GLN A 122 13.90 8.28 -5.07
CA GLN A 122 15.20 7.84 -5.60
C GLN A 122 15.40 8.25 -7.07
N LYS A 123 14.38 8.08 -7.94
CA LYS A 123 14.45 8.48 -9.35
C LYS A 123 14.63 10.01 -9.49
N LEU A 124 13.84 10.79 -8.75
CA LEU A 124 13.95 12.25 -8.72
C LEU A 124 15.32 12.71 -8.20
N THR A 125 15.83 12.03 -7.17
CA THR A 125 17.14 12.28 -6.56
C THR A 125 18.26 12.02 -7.56
N VAL A 126 18.28 10.86 -8.24
CA VAL A 126 19.33 10.51 -9.24
C VAL A 126 19.41 11.56 -10.34
N ASN A 127 18.27 12.12 -10.75
CA ASN A 127 18.18 13.14 -11.79
C ASN A 127 18.48 14.57 -11.29
N ALA A 128 18.66 14.78 -9.97
CA ALA A 128 18.91 16.07 -9.38
C ALA A 128 20.39 16.28 -9.00
N CYS A 129 20.86 17.52 -9.14
CA CYS A 129 22.15 17.98 -8.61
C CYS A 129 22.22 17.70 -7.10
N THR A 130 23.40 17.37 -6.59
CA THR A 130 23.66 16.79 -5.25
C THR A 130 23.01 17.47 -4.04
N HIS A 131 22.60 18.73 -4.13
CA HIS A 131 21.95 19.45 -3.02
C HIS A 131 20.45 19.12 -2.86
N ASN A 132 19.72 18.76 -3.91
CA ASN A 132 18.28 18.44 -3.83
C ASN A 132 18.00 17.01 -3.32
N LYS A 133 19.04 16.15 -3.29
CA LYS A 133 18.94 14.72 -2.95
C LYS A 133 18.54 14.48 -1.48
N GLN A 134 19.08 15.30 -0.58
CA GLN A 134 18.80 15.22 0.85
C GLN A 134 17.42 15.82 1.17
N GLU A 135 17.03 16.89 0.47
CA GLU A 135 15.77 17.60 0.65
C GLU A 135 14.54 16.73 0.37
N ILE A 136 14.50 16.00 -0.75
CA ILE A 136 13.26 15.28 -1.12
C ILE A 136 12.91 14.19 -0.10
N ALA A 137 13.90 13.42 0.38
CA ALA A 137 13.67 12.35 1.34
C ALA A 137 13.34 12.87 2.75
N GLU A 138 13.98 13.97 3.17
CA GLU A 138 13.75 14.61 4.48
C GLU A 138 12.44 15.42 4.49
N ASN A 139 12.13 16.15 3.43
CA ASN A 139 10.92 17.00 3.31
C ASN A 139 9.62 16.18 3.23
N HIS A 140 9.68 14.99 2.63
CA HIS A 140 8.49 14.16 2.40
C HIS A 140 8.22 13.13 3.50
N ALA A 141 8.98 13.16 4.60
CA ALA A 141 8.82 12.33 5.79
C ALA A 141 8.79 10.80 5.54
N ILE A 142 9.36 10.33 4.41
CA ILE A 142 9.33 8.91 4.00
C ILE A 142 9.92 8.02 5.10
N PHE A 143 11.08 8.41 5.64
CA PHE A 143 11.75 7.67 6.70
C PHE A 143 10.89 7.54 7.96
N ILE A 144 10.24 8.64 8.37
CA ILE A 144 9.39 8.68 9.57
C ILE A 144 8.19 7.74 9.39
N ILE A 145 7.56 7.78 8.21
CA ILE A 145 6.41 6.92 7.89
C ILE A 145 6.85 5.45 7.90
N LYS A 146 7.93 5.10 7.19
CA LYS A 146 8.46 3.73 7.15
C LYS A 146 8.73 3.18 8.54
N LYS A 147 9.41 3.95 9.39
CA LYS A 147 9.70 3.55 10.77
C LYS A 147 8.43 3.31 11.59
N ARG A 148 7.37 4.10 11.39
CA ARG A 148 6.08 3.90 12.07
C ARG A 148 5.34 2.67 11.59
N LEU A 149 5.31 2.43 10.28
CA LEU A 149 4.70 1.23 9.72
C LEU A 149 5.40 -0.04 10.20
N ASP A 150 6.73 0.00 10.29
CA ASP A 150 7.53 -1.09 10.86
C ASP A 150 7.16 -1.36 12.33
N LEU A 151 7.02 -0.30 13.14
CA LEU A 151 6.54 -0.41 14.52
C LEU A 151 5.12 -1.00 14.61
N PHE A 152 4.22 -0.64 13.70
CA PHE A 152 2.89 -1.25 13.66
C PHE A 152 2.94 -2.73 13.29
N SER A 153 3.76 -3.09 12.29
CA SER A 153 3.95 -4.48 11.86
C SER A 153 4.41 -5.38 13.02
N HIS A 154 5.35 -4.90 13.82
CA HIS A 154 5.93 -5.69 14.92
C HIS A 154 5.22 -5.50 16.26
N GLY A 155 4.48 -4.41 16.43
CA GLY A 155 3.85 -4.03 17.70
C GLY A 155 2.35 -4.33 17.80
N LEU A 156 1.62 -4.29 16.68
CA LEU A 156 0.18 -4.57 16.65
C LEU A 156 -0.15 -5.96 16.11
N PHE A 157 0.70 -6.49 15.24
CA PHE A 157 0.54 -7.79 14.63
C PHE A 157 1.57 -8.77 15.16
N ARG A 158 1.30 -10.06 14.96
CA ARG A 158 2.19 -11.11 15.43
C ARG A 158 3.48 -11.13 14.62
N PRO A 159 4.64 -11.40 15.24
CA PRO A 159 5.91 -11.51 14.52
C PRO A 159 6.05 -12.83 13.74
N ASP A 160 5.36 -13.88 14.17
CA ASP A 160 5.38 -15.23 13.58
C ASP A 160 4.30 -15.38 12.48
N MET A 161 4.22 -14.39 11.58
CA MET A 161 3.36 -14.49 10.41
C MET A 161 3.85 -15.62 9.50
N ILE A 162 2.96 -16.54 9.18
CA ILE A 162 3.23 -17.61 8.21
C ILE A 162 2.48 -17.27 6.93
N PHE A 163 3.18 -17.32 5.80
CA PHE A 163 2.63 -16.96 4.50
C PHE A 163 2.51 -18.17 3.58
N THR A 164 1.64 -18.05 2.59
CA THR A 164 1.50 -18.98 1.49
C THR A 164 1.92 -18.32 0.19
N SER A 165 2.64 -19.06 -0.66
CA SER A 165 3.01 -18.63 -1.99
C SER A 165 2.48 -19.63 -3.00
N PRO A 166 1.57 -19.22 -3.91
CA PRO A 166 1.07 -20.11 -4.95
C PRO A 166 2.12 -20.31 -6.05
N GLY A 167 2.38 -21.56 -6.39
CA GLY A 167 3.09 -21.95 -7.61
C GLY A 167 2.10 -21.97 -8.78
N ILE A 168 1.91 -20.81 -9.41
CA ILE A 168 0.96 -20.62 -10.51
C ILE A 168 1.67 -20.20 -11.79
N ILE A 169 1.11 -20.62 -12.93
CA ILE A 169 1.47 -20.13 -14.25
C ILE A 169 0.46 -19.05 -14.61
N GLU A 170 0.93 -17.83 -14.85
CA GLU A 170 0.10 -16.70 -15.25
C GLU A 170 0.43 -16.23 -16.67
N SER A 171 -0.54 -15.63 -17.34
CA SER A 171 -0.29 -14.89 -18.57
C SER A 171 0.63 -13.69 -18.30
N ILE A 172 1.41 -13.27 -19.29
CA ILE A 172 2.29 -12.08 -19.22
C ILE A 172 1.51 -10.83 -18.75
N GLY A 173 0.28 -10.63 -19.23
CA GLY A 173 -0.54 -9.46 -18.91
C GLY A 173 -0.15 -8.21 -19.71
N ASP A 174 -0.74 -7.07 -19.32
CA ASP A 174 -0.61 -5.78 -20.00
C ASP A 174 0.14 -4.76 -19.12
N CYS A 175 0.74 -3.76 -19.75
CA CYS A 175 1.40 -2.66 -19.05
C CYS A 175 0.37 -1.65 -18.49
N SER A 176 0.51 -1.29 -17.22
CA SER A 176 -0.30 -0.26 -16.58
C SER A 176 -0.15 1.15 -17.17
N ILE A 177 0.94 1.42 -17.90
CA ILE A 177 1.24 2.75 -18.45
C ILE A 177 0.70 2.91 -19.88
N CYS A 178 1.06 2.00 -20.80
CA CYS A 178 0.65 2.07 -22.21
C CYS A 178 -0.51 1.14 -22.59
N GLY A 179 -0.89 0.18 -21.73
CA GLY A 179 -1.94 -0.79 -22.03
C GLY A 179 -1.57 -1.86 -23.05
N LEU A 180 -0.32 -1.88 -23.56
CA LEU A 180 0.15 -2.91 -24.47
C LEU A 180 0.49 -4.20 -23.71
N PRO A 181 0.40 -5.38 -24.35
CA PRO A 181 0.93 -6.61 -23.79
C PRO A 181 2.40 -6.43 -23.42
N PHE A 182 2.82 -6.91 -22.25
CA PHE A 182 4.17 -6.62 -21.73
C PHE A 182 5.31 -7.09 -22.65
N GLN A 183 5.07 -8.12 -23.47
CA GLN A 183 6.03 -8.60 -24.48
C GLN A 183 6.35 -7.53 -25.55
N LYS A 184 5.46 -6.55 -25.75
CA LYS A 184 5.58 -5.46 -26.73
C LYS A 184 5.73 -4.08 -26.06
N CYS A 185 5.97 -4.05 -24.75
CA CYS A 185 6.09 -2.84 -23.97
C CYS A 185 7.56 -2.46 -23.85
N ASP A 186 7.89 -1.19 -24.10
CA ASP A 186 9.25 -0.67 -23.95
C ASP A 186 9.55 -0.18 -22.52
N HIS A 187 8.53 -0.07 -21.66
CA HIS A 187 8.72 0.30 -20.25
C HIS A 187 9.28 -0.86 -19.43
N SER A 188 10.13 -0.53 -18.45
CA SER A 188 10.66 -1.51 -17.50
C SER A 188 9.69 -1.76 -16.34
N GLU A 189 9.39 -3.04 -16.04
CA GLU A 189 8.53 -3.39 -14.89
C GLU A 189 9.14 -2.86 -13.59
N GLY A 190 8.34 -2.11 -12.83
CA GLY A 190 8.77 -1.50 -11.57
C GLY A 190 9.45 -0.14 -11.70
N ASP A 191 9.59 0.40 -12.91
CA ASP A 191 10.02 1.78 -13.15
C ASP A 191 8.84 2.77 -13.10
N ILE A 192 9.16 4.06 -12.94
CA ILE A 192 8.22 5.16 -12.81
C ILE A 192 8.40 6.12 -13.98
N GLU A 193 7.37 6.28 -14.80
CA GLU A 193 7.43 7.18 -15.96
C GLU A 193 6.21 8.08 -15.94
N MET A 194 6.44 9.39 -16.09
CA MET A 194 5.37 10.39 -16.25
C MET A 194 4.28 10.26 -15.15
N GLY A 195 4.68 10.17 -13.88
CA GLY A 195 3.78 10.03 -12.73
C GLY A 195 3.03 8.70 -12.66
N ARG A 196 3.52 7.65 -13.34
CA ARG A 196 2.89 6.32 -13.37
C ARG A 196 3.90 5.24 -13.05
N PHE A 197 3.46 4.20 -12.34
CA PHE A 197 4.27 3.03 -12.00
C PHE A 197 3.97 1.90 -12.98
N CYS A 198 5.02 1.37 -13.63
CA CYS A 198 4.90 0.30 -14.60
C CYS A 198 4.72 -1.06 -13.89
N GLN A 199 3.59 -1.70 -14.09
CA GLN A 199 3.29 -3.01 -13.51
C GLN A 199 2.37 -3.83 -14.41
N ARG A 200 2.47 -5.16 -14.28
CA ARG A 200 1.65 -6.13 -15.04
C ARG A 200 0.21 -6.17 -14.50
N ILE A 201 -0.73 -5.75 -15.33
CA ILE A 201 -2.18 -5.81 -15.07
C ILE A 201 -2.84 -6.86 -15.99
N ASN A 202 -4.13 -7.16 -15.75
CA ASN A 202 -4.93 -8.10 -16.55
C ASN A 202 -4.31 -9.51 -16.68
N ARG A 203 -3.53 -9.93 -15.68
CA ARG A 203 -2.94 -11.27 -15.62
C ARG A 203 -4.03 -12.31 -15.37
N LYS A 204 -4.00 -13.39 -16.15
CA LYS A 204 -4.90 -14.55 -16.02
C LYS A 204 -4.11 -15.73 -15.49
N ILE A 205 -4.66 -16.42 -14.50
CA ILE A 205 -4.13 -17.70 -14.03
C ILE A 205 -4.42 -18.74 -15.12
N ILE A 206 -3.36 -19.37 -15.64
CA ILE A 206 -3.41 -20.40 -16.67
C ILE A 206 -3.42 -21.78 -16.03
N ASP A 207 -2.54 -21.96 -15.03
CA ASP A 207 -2.38 -23.23 -14.33
C ASP A 207 -1.93 -23.01 -12.88
N ALA A 208 -2.18 -24.00 -12.03
CA ALA A 208 -1.79 -24.00 -10.62
C ALA A 208 -1.22 -25.37 -10.23
N ASP A 209 0.03 -25.37 -9.77
CA ASP A 209 0.78 -26.58 -9.44
C ASP A 209 0.74 -26.88 -7.93
N HIS A 210 1.19 -25.93 -7.10
CA HIS A 210 1.31 -26.14 -5.66
C HIS A 210 1.08 -24.84 -4.86
N SER A 211 1.05 -24.97 -3.53
CA SER A 211 1.16 -23.84 -2.61
C SER A 211 2.25 -24.17 -1.60
N ALA A 212 3.20 -23.24 -1.42
CA ALA A 212 4.33 -23.39 -0.51
C ALA A 212 4.14 -22.49 0.71
N ILE A 213 4.58 -22.98 1.87
CA ILE A 213 4.71 -22.16 3.08
C ILE A 213 6.04 -21.41 3.00
N VAL A 214 6.01 -20.09 3.15
CA VAL A 214 7.18 -19.22 2.99
C VAL A 214 7.25 -18.16 4.08
N GLU A 215 8.47 -17.71 4.37
CA GLU A 215 8.71 -16.58 5.30
C GLU A 215 8.66 -15.22 4.59
N ASN A 216 9.07 -15.17 3.32
CA ASN A 216 9.23 -13.93 2.56
C ASN A 216 8.40 -13.97 1.26
N PRO A 217 7.07 -13.84 1.31
CA PRO A 217 6.23 -13.82 0.11
C PRO A 217 6.39 -12.50 -0.64
N LYS A 218 6.06 -12.51 -1.94
CA LYS A 218 5.93 -11.28 -2.73
C LYS A 218 4.74 -10.44 -2.25
N ASP A 219 3.61 -11.09 -1.97
CA ASP A 219 2.43 -10.45 -1.38
C ASP A 219 2.24 -10.92 0.07
N ARG A 220 2.42 -10.00 1.01
CA ARG A 220 2.27 -10.26 2.45
C ARG A 220 0.81 -10.38 2.90
N ARG A 221 -0.15 -10.22 2.01
CA ARG A 221 -1.58 -10.49 2.29
C ARG A 221 -1.91 -11.98 2.25
N CYS A 222 -1.05 -12.81 1.65
CA CYS A 222 -1.25 -14.26 1.55
C CYS A 222 -0.91 -14.98 2.86
N ILE A 223 -1.72 -14.77 3.90
CA ILE A 223 -1.53 -15.34 5.24
C ILE A 223 -2.56 -16.43 5.55
N PHE A 224 -2.24 -17.28 6.52
CA PHE A 224 -3.24 -18.15 7.13
C PHE A 224 -4.23 -17.32 7.96
N THR A 225 -5.52 -17.57 7.77
CA THR A 225 -6.60 -16.85 8.48
C THR A 225 -7.15 -17.62 9.68
N SER A 226 -6.81 -18.90 9.82
CA SER A 226 -7.16 -19.71 10.98
C SER A 226 -6.06 -20.69 11.34
N SER A 227 -6.05 -21.14 12.60
CA SER A 227 -5.17 -22.20 13.10
C SER A 227 -5.92 -23.07 14.10
N PHE A 228 -5.28 -24.11 14.63
CA PHE A 228 -5.84 -24.94 15.69
C PHE A 228 -5.16 -24.64 17.03
N ASN A 229 -5.94 -24.55 18.09
CA ASN A 229 -5.42 -24.47 19.45
C ASN A 229 -5.03 -25.88 19.99
N LEU A 230 -4.54 -25.94 21.23
CA LEU A 230 -4.14 -27.20 21.88
C LEU A 230 -5.30 -28.19 22.04
N ASP A 231 -6.54 -27.71 22.10
CA ASP A 231 -7.76 -28.50 22.19
C ASP A 231 -8.31 -28.92 20.81
N LYS A 232 -7.55 -28.67 19.73
CA LYS A 232 -7.94 -28.95 18.33
C LYS A 232 -9.20 -28.20 17.88
N VAL A 233 -9.48 -27.05 18.51
CA VAL A 233 -10.52 -26.12 18.08
C VAL A 233 -9.91 -25.15 17.07
N SER A 234 -10.61 -24.95 15.95
CA SER A 234 -10.22 -23.94 14.97
C SER A 234 -10.45 -22.55 15.56
N ILE A 235 -9.44 -21.70 15.44
CA ILE A 235 -9.43 -20.33 15.96
C ILE A 235 -9.02 -19.37 14.86
N ASP A 236 -9.51 -18.13 14.93
CA ASP A 236 -9.10 -17.05 14.04
C ASP A 236 -7.62 -16.77 14.27
N PHE A 237 -6.88 -16.54 13.18
CA PHE A 237 -5.45 -16.34 13.27
C PHE A 237 -5.11 -15.12 14.10
N PHE A 238 -5.84 -14.00 14.04
CA PHE A 238 -5.49 -12.80 14.80
C PHE A 238 -6.17 -12.73 16.17
N SER A 239 -7.50 -12.81 16.24
CA SER A 239 -8.25 -12.66 17.49
C SER A 239 -8.12 -13.85 18.42
N ARG A 240 -7.77 -15.03 17.87
CA ARG A 240 -7.76 -16.33 18.55
C ARG A 240 -9.13 -16.78 19.05
N GLU A 241 -10.19 -16.09 18.65
CA GLU A 241 -11.55 -16.53 18.95
C GLU A 241 -11.87 -17.81 18.19
N PRO A 242 -12.66 -18.73 18.77
CA PRO A 242 -13.11 -19.93 18.07
C PRO A 242 -13.85 -19.55 16.79
N THR A 243 -13.43 -20.11 15.65
CA THR A 243 -14.17 -19.96 14.40
C THR A 243 -15.31 -20.96 14.39
N PRO A 244 -16.50 -20.59 13.89
CA PRO A 244 -17.54 -21.57 13.63
C PRO A 244 -17.00 -22.57 12.62
N GLN A 245 -16.87 -23.84 13.02
CA GLN A 245 -16.36 -24.92 12.15
C GLN A 245 -17.07 -24.86 10.80
N SER A 246 -16.36 -24.41 9.78
CA SER A 246 -16.78 -24.59 8.39
C SER A 246 -16.58 -26.07 8.06
N LYS A 247 -17.57 -26.91 8.36
CA LYS A 247 -17.79 -28.13 7.57
C LYS A 247 -18.31 -27.72 6.20
N ALA A 248 -17.49 -27.03 5.42
CA ALA A 248 -17.70 -26.93 3.99
C ALA A 248 -17.18 -28.23 3.40
N ASN A 249 -18.07 -29.01 2.79
CA ASN A 249 -17.77 -30.32 2.18
C ASN A 249 -16.80 -30.27 0.97
N ASN A 250 -15.90 -29.28 0.88
CA ASN A 250 -14.91 -29.11 -0.18
C ASN A 250 -13.62 -28.40 0.31
N THR A 251 -13.16 -28.68 1.54
CA THR A 251 -11.86 -28.16 2.01
C THR A 251 -10.79 -29.22 1.88
N TYR A 252 -9.79 -28.97 1.03
CA TYR A 252 -8.50 -29.64 1.12
C TYR A 252 -7.89 -29.27 2.48
N GLU A 253 -8.02 -30.16 3.46
CA GLU A 253 -7.33 -30.05 4.74
C GLU A 253 -5.85 -30.31 4.49
N ALA A 254 -5.04 -29.24 4.42
CA ALA A 254 -3.60 -29.38 4.55
C ALA A 254 -3.30 -29.71 6.01
N ILE A 255 -3.13 -31.00 6.31
CA ILE A 255 -2.62 -31.46 7.60
C ILE A 255 -1.13 -31.12 7.63
N ILE A 256 -0.75 -30.06 8.35
CA ILE A 256 0.65 -29.83 8.70
C ILE A 256 1.02 -30.82 9.81
N GLN A 257 1.60 -31.95 9.42
CA GLN A 257 2.28 -32.82 10.37
C GLN A 257 3.67 -32.22 10.67
N HIS A 258 3.87 -31.76 11.91
CA HIS A 258 5.21 -31.60 12.45
C HIS A 258 5.83 -32.99 12.58
N LEU A 259 6.64 -33.38 11.60
CA LEU A 259 7.51 -34.55 11.71
C LEU A 259 8.72 -34.16 12.55
N GLU A 260 8.64 -34.36 13.86
CA GLU A 260 9.84 -34.41 14.69
C GLU A 260 10.63 -35.66 14.32
N GLY A 261 11.79 -35.46 13.70
CA GLY A 261 12.77 -36.51 13.45
C GLY A 261 12.68 -37.17 12.08
N ILE A 262 13.03 -36.45 11.02
CA ILE A 262 13.58 -37.09 9.82
C ILE A 262 15.09 -37.19 10.04
N ASN A 263 15.53 -38.37 10.49
CA ASN A 263 16.94 -38.73 10.54
C ASN A 263 17.39 -39.03 9.10
N LEU A 264 17.90 -38.02 8.40
CA LEU A 264 18.52 -38.20 7.08
C LEU A 264 19.92 -38.81 7.30
N ARG A 265 20.00 -40.13 7.15
CA ARG A 265 21.22 -40.79 6.70
C ARG A 265 21.21 -40.88 5.19
#